data_AF-A0A975JCD4-F1
#
_entry.id   AF-A0A975JCD4-F1
#
_cell.length_a   1.000
_cell.length_b   1.000
_cell.length_c   1.000
_cell.angle_alpha   90.00
_cell.angle_beta   90.00
_cell.angle_gamma   90.00
#
_symmetry.space_group_name_H-M   'P 1'
#
loop_
_entity.id
_entity.type
_entity.pdbx_description
1 polymer ?
#
loop_
_entity_poly.entity_id
_entity_poly.type
_entity_poly.pdbx_seq_one_letter_code
_entity_poly.pdbx_strand_id
1 'polypeptide(L)'
;MARIAGVNIPTAKRVPIALTYVTGIGNTSAKNICEAVGIDPTRRVNELSDAEVLKIREHIDENYTVEGDLRRDTQMNIKRLMDLGCYRGLRHRRNLPVRGQRTHTNARTRKGPQRPLPVRRNKETHQWHAIHAARPSVRSPRTSRLGWLTSIPASTTPRS
;
A
#
# COMPACT_ATOMS: atom_id res chain seq x y z
N MET A 1 21.38 -13.09 -16.23
CA MET A 1 20.16 -12.95 -15.38
C MET A 1 20.32 -13.90 -14.21
N ALA A 2 20.43 -13.40 -12.98
CA ALA A 2 20.66 -14.25 -11.80
C ALA A 2 19.32 -14.68 -11.19
N ARG A 3 19.04 -15.99 -11.21
CA ARG A 3 17.87 -16.60 -10.57
C ARG A 3 18.33 -17.43 -9.38
N ILE A 4 17.88 -17.10 -8.18
CA ILE A 4 18.28 -17.78 -6.93
C ILE A 4 17.01 -18.21 -6.21
N ALA A 5 16.96 -19.46 -5.74
CA ALA A 5 15.80 -20.05 -5.04
C ALA A 5 14.45 -19.87 -5.79
N GLY A 6 14.47 -19.94 -7.12
CA GLY A 6 13.25 -19.80 -7.94
C GLY A 6 12.80 -18.35 -8.19
N VAL A 7 13.42 -17.35 -7.56
CA VAL A 7 13.12 -15.91 -7.72
C VAL A 7 14.17 -15.21 -8.60
N ASN A 8 13.69 -14.28 -9.43
CA ASN A 8 14.55 -13.43 -10.25
C ASN A 8 15.04 -12.25 -9.42
N ILE A 9 16.35 -12.17 -9.20
CA ILE A 9 16.94 -11.13 -8.35
C ILE A 9 17.28 -9.89 -9.20
N PRO A 10 17.03 -8.67 -8.68
CA PRO A 10 17.39 -7.43 -9.38
C PRO A 10 18.90 -7.30 -9.56
N THR A 11 19.35 -7.16 -10.80
CA THR A 11 20.77 -7.15 -11.18
C THR A 11 21.51 -5.86 -10.82
N ALA A 12 20.80 -4.73 -10.78
CA ALA A 12 21.40 -3.42 -10.52
C ALA A 12 21.69 -3.12 -9.03
N LYS A 13 21.25 -3.99 -8.11
CA LYS A 13 21.39 -3.79 -6.67
C LYS A 13 22.64 -4.46 -6.11
N ARG A 14 23.07 -3.99 -4.93
CA ARG A 14 24.08 -4.67 -4.11
C ARG A 14 23.61 -6.05 -3.69
N VAL A 15 24.51 -7.02 -3.63
CA VAL A 15 24.22 -8.42 -3.30
C VAL A 15 23.36 -8.57 -2.03
N PRO A 16 23.70 -8.01 -0.85
CA PRO A 16 22.92 -8.23 0.37
C PRO A 16 21.48 -7.69 0.26
N ILE A 17 21.28 -6.57 -0.44
CA ILE A 17 19.96 -5.97 -0.67
C ILE A 17 19.17 -6.77 -1.70
N ALA A 18 19.86 -7.36 -2.67
CA ALA A 18 19.23 -8.15 -3.71
C ALA A 18 18.72 -9.49 -3.15
N LEU A 19 19.46 -10.09 -2.20
CA LEU A 19 19.06 -11.33 -1.53
C LEU A 19 17.80 -11.20 -0.67
N THR A 20 17.50 -10.01 -0.12
CA THR A 20 16.29 -9.81 0.71
C THR A 20 14.97 -9.89 -0.08
N TYR A 21 15.04 -9.94 -1.41
CA TYR A 21 13.87 -10.21 -2.24
C TYR A 21 13.38 -11.65 -2.14
N VAL A 22 14.23 -12.55 -1.65
CA VAL A 22 13.87 -13.95 -1.39
C VAL A 22 13.14 -14.03 -0.04
N THR A 23 11.92 -14.55 -0.06
CA THR A 23 11.10 -14.82 1.12
C THR A 23 11.83 -15.81 2.04
N GLY A 24 12.13 -15.37 3.26
CA GLY A 24 12.92 -16.13 4.24
C GLY A 24 14.31 -15.57 4.49
N ILE A 25 14.82 -14.72 3.59
CA ILE A 25 16.12 -14.06 3.74
C ILE A 25 15.92 -12.61 4.17
N GLY A 26 16.39 -12.29 5.38
CA GLY A 26 16.43 -10.92 5.90
C GLY A 26 17.78 -10.24 5.68
N ASN A 27 17.92 -8.98 6.12
CA ASN A 27 19.18 -8.23 6.02
C ASN A 27 20.33 -8.86 6.81
N THR A 28 20.03 -9.47 7.97
CA THR A 28 21.02 -10.18 8.80
C THR A 28 21.48 -11.45 8.11
N SER A 29 20.54 -12.31 7.69
CA SER A 29 20.85 -13.55 6.96
C SER A 29 21.63 -13.26 5.67
N ALA A 30 21.24 -12.22 4.92
CA ALA A 30 21.94 -11.84 3.70
C ALA A 30 23.40 -11.46 3.94
N LYS A 31 23.71 -10.74 5.03
CA LYS A 31 25.10 -10.43 5.41
C LYS A 31 25.87 -11.70 5.77
N ASN A 32 25.29 -12.57 6.57
CA ASN A 32 25.91 -13.83 6.95
C ASN A 32 26.21 -14.72 5.73
N ILE A 33 25.30 -14.76 4.75
CA ILE A 33 25.51 -15.48 3.49
C ILE A 33 26.69 -14.88 2.71
N CYS A 34 26.76 -13.55 2.59
CA CYS A 34 27.88 -12.89 1.92
C CYS A 34 29.21 -13.17 2.62
N GLU A 35 29.23 -13.14 3.96
CA GLU A 35 30.42 -13.45 4.77
C GLU A 35 30.86 -14.91 4.62
N ALA A 36 29.91 -15.85 4.64
CA ALA A 36 30.19 -17.28 4.48
C ALA A 36 30.74 -17.63 3.08
N VAL A 37 30.22 -17.00 2.03
CA VAL A 37 30.68 -17.22 0.65
C VAL A 37 31.96 -16.41 0.33
N GLY A 38 32.30 -15.41 1.16
CA GLY A 38 33.46 -14.55 0.96
C GLY A 38 33.25 -13.48 -0.13
N ILE A 39 32.00 -13.02 -0.31
CA ILE A 39 31.65 -12.00 -1.31
C ILE A 39 31.59 -10.64 -0.64
N ASP A 40 32.28 -9.67 -1.24
CA ASP A 40 32.21 -8.28 -0.78
C ASP A 40 30.78 -7.71 -0.88
N PRO A 41 30.21 -7.17 0.21
CA PRO A 41 28.83 -6.69 0.23
C PRO A 41 28.60 -5.41 -0.58
N THR A 42 29.66 -4.73 -1.04
CA THR A 42 29.53 -3.51 -1.85
C THR A 42 29.33 -3.79 -3.32
N ARG A 43 29.76 -4.97 -3.79
CA ARG A 43 29.56 -5.46 -5.15
C ARG A 43 28.10 -5.56 -5.53
N ARG A 44 27.84 -5.44 -6.83
CA ARG A 44 26.51 -5.57 -7.41
C ARG A 44 26.29 -6.95 -8.02
N VAL A 45 25.03 -7.34 -8.17
CA VAL A 45 24.65 -8.67 -8.69
C VAL A 45 25.09 -8.86 -10.15
N ASN A 46 25.18 -7.80 -10.94
CA ASN A 46 25.68 -7.84 -12.32
C ASN A 46 27.19 -8.10 -12.43
N GLU A 47 27.95 -7.87 -11.35
CA GLU A 47 29.40 -8.07 -11.30
C GLU A 47 29.79 -9.46 -10.78
N LEU A 48 28.80 -10.25 -10.35
CA LEU A 48 29.03 -11.61 -9.86
C LEU A 48 29.31 -12.57 -11.00
N SER A 49 30.27 -13.47 -10.77
CA SER A 49 30.51 -14.62 -11.63
C SER A 49 29.45 -15.71 -11.41
N ASP A 50 29.22 -16.54 -12.43
CA ASP A 50 28.27 -17.66 -12.33
C ASP A 50 28.67 -18.66 -11.23
N ALA A 51 29.96 -18.81 -10.96
CA ALA A 51 30.48 -19.66 -9.88
C ALA A 51 30.12 -19.09 -8.49
N GLU A 52 30.23 -17.78 -8.28
CA GLU A 52 29.80 -17.14 -7.02
C GLU A 52 28.28 -17.25 -6.83
N VAL A 53 27.51 -17.10 -7.91
CA VAL A 53 26.04 -17.29 -7.87
C VAL A 53 25.67 -18.73 -7.50
N LEU A 54 26.42 -19.71 -7.98
CA LEU A 54 26.22 -21.11 -7.62
C LEU A 54 26.51 -21.35 -6.14
N LYS A 55 27.63 -20.83 -5.62
CA LYS A 55 27.97 -20.93 -4.18
C LYS A 55 26.91 -20.31 -3.29
N ILE A 56 26.37 -19.14 -3.67
CA ILE A 56 25.27 -18.51 -2.94
C ILE A 56 24.04 -19.44 -2.94
N ARG A 57 23.73 -20.07 -4.07
CA ARG A 57 22.58 -20.98 -4.17
C ARG A 57 22.74 -22.20 -3.27
N GLU A 58 23.87 -22.89 -3.35
CA GLU A 58 24.17 -24.08 -2.54
C GLU A 58 24.10 -23.74 -1.05
N HIS A 59 24.72 -22.64 -0.64
CA HIS A 59 24.70 -22.22 0.76
C HIS A 59 23.29 -21.86 1.27
N ILE A 60 22.42 -21.32 0.40
CA ILE A 60 21.03 -21.03 0.76
C ILE A 60 20.22 -22.33 0.90
N ASP A 61 20.35 -23.25 -0.05
CA ASP A 61 19.57 -24.49 -0.09
C ASP A 61 19.91 -25.42 1.10
N GLU A 62 21.16 -25.41 1.58
CA GLU A 62 21.60 -26.21 2.73
C GLU A 62 21.16 -25.64 4.08
N ASN A 63 21.24 -24.31 4.26
CA ASN A 63 21.12 -23.69 5.59
C ASN A 63 19.75 -23.05 5.85
N TYR A 64 18.97 -22.76 4.82
CA TYR A 64 17.75 -21.97 4.95
C TYR A 64 16.56 -22.60 4.22
N THR A 65 15.44 -22.70 4.94
CA THR A 65 14.14 -22.99 4.33
C THR A 65 13.59 -21.71 3.70
N VAL A 66 13.54 -21.65 2.37
CA VAL A 66 13.15 -20.44 1.62
C VAL A 66 11.87 -20.63 0.81
N GLU A 67 11.26 -19.49 0.44
CA GLU A 67 10.13 -19.39 -0.49
C GLU A 67 8.96 -20.35 -0.22
N GLY A 68 8.79 -21.36 -1.07
CA GLY A 68 7.61 -22.20 -1.12
C GLY A 68 7.42 -22.98 0.16
N ASP A 69 8.50 -23.54 0.70
CA ASP A 69 8.44 -24.40 1.87
C ASP A 69 8.15 -23.57 3.13
N LEU A 70 8.83 -22.42 3.29
CA LEU A 70 8.54 -21.50 4.38
C LEU A 70 7.08 -20.98 4.35
N ARG A 71 6.53 -20.70 3.16
CA ARG A 71 5.13 -20.28 3.00
C ARG A 71 4.15 -21.41 3.34
N ARG A 72 4.45 -22.64 2.93
CA ARG A 72 3.64 -23.82 3.28
C ARG A 72 3.67 -24.07 4.77
N ASP A 73 4.84 -24.06 5.39
CA ASP A 73 5.01 -24.29 6.82
C ASP A 73 4.27 -23.26 7.66
N THR A 74 4.40 -21.98 7.32
CA THR A 74 3.65 -20.91 8.00
C THR A 74 2.15 -21.06 7.83
N GLN A 75 1.67 -21.41 6.63
CA GLN A 75 0.25 -21.67 6.39
C GLN A 75 -0.27 -22.89 7.17
N MET A 76 0.49 -23.99 7.18
CA MET A 76 0.16 -25.21 7.94
C MET A 76 0.12 -24.92 9.45
N ASN A 77 1.07 -24.13 9.95
CA ASN A 77 1.07 -23.71 11.35
C ASN A 77 -0.17 -22.90 11.72
N ILE A 78 -0.61 -21.97 10.87
CA ILE A 78 -1.84 -21.19 11.10
C ILE A 78 -3.07 -22.09 11.01
N LYS A 79 -3.13 -22.98 10.02
CA LYS A 79 -4.23 -23.94 9.84
C LYS A 79 -4.36 -24.86 11.06
N ARG A 80 -3.25 -25.43 11.52
CA ARG A 80 -3.18 -26.23 12.74
C ARG A 80 -3.80 -25.49 13.94
N LEU A 81 -3.46 -24.23 14.16
CA LEU A 81 -4.05 -23.42 15.24
C LEU A 81 -5.56 -23.22 15.08
N MET A 82 -6.05 -23.07 13.85
CA MET A 82 -7.49 -22.92 13.57
C MET A 82 -8.26 -24.22 13.78
N ASP A 83 -7.66 -25.36 13.47
CA ASP A 83 -8.27 -26.69 13.60
C ASP A 83 -8.32 -27.13 15.07
N LEU A 84 -7.27 -26.84 15.84
CA LEU A 84 -7.21 -27.04 17.30
C LEU A 84 -8.26 -26.21 18.08
N GLY A 85 -8.78 -25.12 17.50
CA GLY A 85 -9.77 -24.27 18.16
C GLY A 85 -9.24 -23.40 19.30
N CYS A 86 -7.92 -23.24 19.44
CA CYS A 86 -7.34 -22.39 20.49
C CYS A 86 -7.69 -20.90 20.27
N TYR A 87 -7.54 -20.06 21.31
CA TYR A 87 -7.85 -18.62 21.21
C TYR A 87 -7.16 -17.95 20.01
N ARG A 88 -5.88 -18.25 19.77
CA ARG A 88 -5.13 -17.73 18.62
C ARG A 88 -5.78 -18.14 17.29
N GLY A 89 -6.19 -19.40 17.15
CA GLY A 89 -6.89 -19.92 15.98
C GLY A 89 -8.22 -19.21 15.73
N LEU A 90 -9.02 -18.99 16.77
CA LEU A 90 -10.29 -18.27 16.67
C LEU A 90 -10.09 -16.82 16.21
N ARG A 91 -9.02 -16.14 16.65
CA ARG A 91 -8.65 -14.80 16.18
C ARG A 91 -8.20 -14.80 14.73
N HIS A 92 -7.43 -15.80 14.31
CA HIS A 92 -7.06 -15.99 12.90
C HIS A 92 -8.30 -16.17 12.02
N ARG A 93 -9.24 -17.05 12.41
CA ARG A 93 -10.52 -17.30 11.71
C ARG A 93 -11.38 -16.05 11.58
N ARG A 94 -11.44 -15.21 12.62
CA ARG A 94 -12.21 -13.95 12.65
C ARG A 94 -11.50 -12.77 11.98
N ASN A 95 -10.30 -12.95 11.40
CA ASN A 95 -9.47 -11.87 10.87
C ASN A 95 -9.28 -10.71 11.86
N LEU A 96 -8.98 -11.05 13.11
CA LEU A 96 -8.65 -10.09 14.16
C LEU A 96 -7.18 -10.23 14.61
N PRO A 97 -6.60 -9.18 15.21
CA PRO A 97 -5.29 -9.25 15.83
C PRO A 97 -5.20 -10.38 16.87
N VAL A 98 -4.08 -11.10 16.85
CA VAL A 98 -3.84 -12.32 17.64
C VAL A 98 -3.04 -12.02 18.93
N ARG A 99 -2.22 -10.97 18.92
CA ARG A 99 -1.30 -10.60 20.02
C ARG A 99 -1.95 -9.71 21.10
N GLY A 100 -3.25 -9.87 21.36
CA GLY A 100 -3.95 -9.10 22.40
C GLY A 100 -4.15 -7.60 22.14
N GLN A 101 -3.90 -7.13 20.91
CA GLN A 101 -4.06 -5.73 20.55
C GLN A 101 -5.54 -5.27 20.65
N ARG A 102 -5.76 -4.00 21.00
CA ARG A 102 -7.09 -3.38 21.09
C ARG A 102 -7.80 -3.39 19.73
N THR A 103 -9.01 -3.95 19.66
CA THR A 103 -9.76 -4.10 18.40
C THR A 103 -10.92 -3.13 18.20
N HIS A 104 -11.21 -2.26 19.17
CA HIS A 104 -12.30 -1.29 19.07
C HIS A 104 -12.04 -0.26 17.97
N THR A 105 -10.86 0.38 17.98
CA THR A 105 -10.50 1.47 17.05
C THR A 105 -9.57 0.97 15.94
N ASN A 106 -8.30 0.74 16.27
CA ASN A 106 -7.21 0.58 15.31
C ASN A 106 -6.87 -0.90 15.10
N ALA A 107 -7.44 -1.51 14.07
CA ALA A 107 -7.12 -2.89 13.66
C ALA A 107 -7.21 -3.09 12.14
N ARG A 108 -7.04 -2.02 11.35
CA ARG A 108 -7.31 -2.00 9.91
C ARG A 108 -6.36 -2.90 9.10
N THR A 109 -5.09 -3.01 9.48
CA THR A 109 -4.13 -3.94 8.83
C THR A 109 -4.63 -5.38 8.83
N ARG A 110 -5.37 -5.79 9.87
CA ARG A 110 -5.91 -7.16 9.98
C ARG A 110 -7.37 -7.29 9.57
N LYS A 111 -8.22 -6.28 9.88
CA LYS A 111 -9.65 -6.23 9.51
C LYS A 111 -9.88 -5.93 8.02
N GLY A 112 -8.89 -5.35 7.34
CA GLY A 112 -9.01 -4.82 5.99
C GLY A 112 -9.56 -3.39 5.95
N PRO A 113 -9.70 -2.83 4.73
CA PRO A 113 -10.25 -1.50 4.49
C PRO A 113 -11.63 -1.32 5.12
N GLN A 114 -11.98 -0.07 5.44
CA GLN A 114 -13.31 0.22 5.95
C GLN A 114 -14.36 -0.07 4.88
N ARG A 115 -15.32 -0.94 5.20
CA ARG A 115 -16.47 -1.19 4.33
C ARG A 115 -17.27 0.11 4.24
N PRO A 116 -17.44 0.71 3.05
CA PRO A 116 -18.26 1.90 2.91
C PRO A 116 -19.71 1.55 3.29
N LEU A 117 -20.36 2.44 4.03
CA LEU A 117 -21.79 2.31 4.28
C LEU A 117 -22.52 2.53 2.95
N PRO A 118 -23.55 1.75 2.61
CA PRO A 118 -24.35 1.99 1.43
C PRO A 118 -25.07 3.34 1.58
N VAL A 119 -24.63 4.35 0.84
CA VAL A 119 -25.30 5.64 0.76
C VAL A 119 -26.63 5.43 0.03
N ARG A 120 -27.75 5.54 0.74
CA ARG A 120 -29.08 5.61 0.12
C ARG A 120 -29.18 6.93 -0.63
N ARG A 121 -29.18 6.88 -1.96
CA ARG A 121 -29.35 8.06 -2.81
C ARG A 121 -30.85 8.32 -2.97
N ASN A 122 -31.38 9.34 -2.31
CA ASN A 122 -32.78 9.76 -2.51
C ASN A 122 -32.90 10.40 -3.91
N LYS A 123 -33.84 9.91 -4.73
CA LYS A 123 -34.01 10.32 -6.14
C LYS A 123 -34.74 11.66 -6.31
N GLU A 124 -35.26 12.25 -5.24
CA GLU A 124 -36.16 13.42 -5.29
C GLU A 124 -35.44 14.76 -5.48
N THR A 125 -34.12 14.83 -5.24
CA THR A 125 -33.36 16.09 -5.37
C THR A 125 -33.04 16.48 -6.82
N HIS A 126 -33.26 15.60 -7.81
CA HIS A 126 -32.94 15.88 -9.21
C HIS A 126 -34.02 16.66 -9.96
N GLN A 127 -35.23 16.81 -9.42
CA GLN A 127 -36.30 17.57 -10.09
C GLN A 127 -36.21 19.09 -9.86
N TRP A 128 -35.64 19.55 -8.75
CA TRP A 128 -35.59 20.99 -8.43
C TRP A 128 -34.61 21.79 -9.30
N HIS A 129 -33.48 21.20 -9.70
CA HIS A 129 -32.49 21.86 -10.56
C HIS A 129 -32.92 21.93 -12.03
N ALA A 130 -33.78 21.02 -12.50
CA ALA A 130 -34.32 21.06 -13.86
C ALA A 130 -35.36 22.19 -14.06
N ILE A 131 -36.06 22.59 -12.99
CA ILE A 131 -37.13 23.60 -13.08
C ILE A 131 -36.56 25.04 -13.12
N HIS A 132 -35.37 25.30 -12.57
CA HIS A 132 -34.80 26.65 -12.52
C HIS A 132 -33.96 27.05 -13.75
N ALA A 133 -33.58 26.10 -14.61
CA ALA A 133 -32.75 26.35 -15.79
C ALA A 133 -33.53 26.88 -17.02
N ALA A 134 -34.86 26.95 -16.95
CA ALA A 134 -35.73 27.28 -18.09
C ALA A 134 -36.37 28.69 -18.01
N ARG A 135 -35.63 29.71 -17.56
CA ARG A 135 -36.05 31.12 -17.75
C ARG A 135 -35.30 31.73 -18.93
N PRO A 136 -35.95 31.94 -20.10
CA PRO A 136 -35.30 32.64 -21.21
C PRO A 136 -35.11 34.11 -20.86
N SER A 137 -33.88 34.60 -21.05
CA SER A 137 -33.55 36.03 -20.90
C SER A 137 -34.25 36.83 -21.99
N VAL A 138 -35.30 37.57 -21.64
CA VAL A 138 -35.88 38.59 -22.53
C VAL A 138 -34.88 39.74 -22.60
N ARG A 139 -34.11 39.80 -23.68
CA ARG A 139 -33.19 40.90 -23.98
C ARG A 139 -33.99 41.98 -24.73
N SER A 140 -34.40 43.04 -24.04
CA SER A 140 -35.03 44.21 -24.66
C SER A 140 -33.99 45.09 -25.38
N PRO A 141 -34.37 45.81 -26.47
CA PRO A 141 -33.44 46.62 -27.25
C PRO A 141 -33.09 47.94 -26.57
N ARG A 142 -31.85 48.38 -26.77
CA ARG A 142 -31.29 49.67 -26.34
C ARG A 142 -32.17 50.85 -26.76
N THR A 143 -32.49 51.72 -25.81
CA THR A 143 -32.73 53.14 -26.07
C THR A 143 -31.71 53.97 -25.31
N SER A 144 -30.94 54.72 -26.08
CA SER A 144 -30.02 55.76 -25.66
C SER A 144 -30.79 56.93 -25.04
N ARG A 145 -30.45 57.35 -23.83
CA ARG A 145 -30.65 58.74 -23.40
C ARG A 145 -29.64 59.14 -22.31
N LEU A 146 -28.88 60.15 -22.70
CA LEU A 146 -28.03 61.05 -21.93
C LEU A 146 -28.54 61.37 -20.52
N GLY A 147 -27.60 61.41 -19.56
CA GLY A 147 -27.40 62.64 -18.80
C GLY A 147 -27.38 62.56 -17.27
N TRP A 148 -26.42 63.31 -16.71
CA TRP A 148 -26.34 63.91 -15.37
C TRP A 148 -25.89 62.98 -14.22
N LEU A 149 -24.61 63.07 -13.81
CA LEU A 149 -24.05 63.97 -12.78
C LEU A 149 -24.64 63.74 -11.39
N THR A 150 -23.78 63.28 -10.47
CA THR A 150 -23.54 63.74 -9.08
C THR A 150 -23.09 62.53 -8.21
N SER A 151 -21.85 62.47 -7.73
CA SER A 151 -21.30 63.07 -6.50
C SER A 151 -21.41 62.16 -5.25
N ILE A 152 -20.24 61.70 -4.74
CA ILE A 152 -19.83 61.69 -3.30
C ILE A 152 -20.42 60.55 -2.39
N PRO A 153 -19.70 60.03 -1.35
CA PRO A 153 -18.31 59.60 -1.23
C PRO A 153 -18.15 58.21 -0.53
N ALA A 154 -16.91 57.75 -0.43
CA ALA A 154 -16.51 56.60 0.39
C ALA A 154 -16.71 56.85 1.90
N SER A 155 -17.24 55.86 2.61
CA SER A 155 -17.12 55.78 4.07
C SER A 155 -16.54 54.42 4.50
N THR A 156 -15.52 54.58 5.32
CA THR A 156 -14.61 53.65 5.98
C THR A 156 -15.34 52.79 7.02
N THR A 157 -14.93 51.55 7.22
CA THR A 157 -14.77 50.96 8.57
C THR A 157 -13.79 49.77 8.53
N PRO A 158 -12.75 49.75 9.38
CA PRO A 158 -11.89 48.59 9.58
C PRO A 158 -12.43 47.71 10.72
N ARG A 159 -12.22 46.40 10.62
CA ARG A 159 -12.54 45.44 11.69
C ARG A 159 -11.25 45.09 12.44
N SER A 160 -11.29 45.34 13.74
CA SER A 160 -10.40 44.80 14.78
C SER A 160 -10.35 43.28 14.78
#